data_AF-A0A0D3HDM8-F1
#
_entry.id   AF-A0A0D3HDM8-F1
#
_cell.length_a   1.000
_cell.length_b   1.000
_cell.length_c   1.000
_cell.angle_alpha   90.00
_cell.angle_beta   90.00
_cell.angle_gamma   90.00
#
_symmetry.space_group_name_H-M   'P 1'
#
loop_
_entity.id
_entity.type
_entity.pdbx_description
1 polymer ?
#
loop_
_entity_poly.entity_id
_entity_poly.type
_entity_poly.pdbx_seq_one_letter_code
_entity_poly.pdbx_strand_id
1 'polypeptide(L)'
;MELARLCATEGIPVIPIPGPSAAIAALSASGLPTDEFTFVGFLPKHARSRKERLEISACQAATQIFYVPPHGIHQFLSDAASSFGDSRSCVIAREITKLHEEFWRGTIGEANEAFATRQPKGEITVLIEGKLISADETPSEDFLEHELRELMTQGHPLSAAVKMVSEATSAKKKDVYALALRRYHSNLLEDDAVLAMEKVFDL
;
A
#
# COMPACT_ATOMS: atom_id res chain seq x y z
N MET A 1 1.43 -21.85 11.29
CA MET A 1 0.43 -22.68 11.99
C MET A 1 0.35 -24.04 11.33
N GLU A 2 1.29 -24.93 11.63
CA GLU A 2 1.35 -26.24 10.97
C GLU A 2 0.29 -27.21 11.51
N LEU A 3 0.11 -27.25 12.85
CA LEU A 3 -0.85 -28.13 13.51
C LEU A 3 -2.31 -27.83 13.13
N ALA A 4 -2.75 -26.57 13.24
CA ALA A 4 -4.13 -26.20 12.91
C ALA A 4 -4.47 -26.50 11.44
N ARG A 5 -3.50 -26.29 10.53
CA ARG A 5 -3.63 -26.67 9.12
C ARG A 5 -3.79 -28.19 8.96
N LEU A 6 -2.99 -28.98 9.67
CA LEU A 6 -3.08 -30.44 9.62
C LEU A 6 -4.44 -30.94 10.14
N CYS A 7 -4.90 -30.42 11.28
CA CYS A 7 -6.22 -30.76 11.82
C CYS A 7 -7.34 -30.47 10.81
N ALA A 8 -7.31 -29.31 10.14
CA ALA A 8 -8.30 -28.95 9.12
C ALA A 8 -8.27 -29.92 7.92
N THR A 9 -7.09 -30.30 7.43
CA THR A 9 -6.93 -31.28 6.35
C THR A 9 -7.50 -32.66 6.72
N GLU A 10 -7.32 -33.07 7.97
CA GLU A 10 -7.80 -34.37 8.50
C GLU A 10 -9.25 -34.34 9.00
N GLY A 11 -9.97 -33.21 8.82
CA GLY A 11 -11.35 -33.08 9.31
C GLY A 11 -11.50 -33.06 10.84
N ILE A 12 -10.41 -32.79 11.56
CA ILE A 12 -10.40 -32.66 13.02
C ILE A 12 -10.87 -31.25 13.40
N PRO A 13 -11.91 -31.09 14.24
CA PRO A 13 -12.41 -29.78 14.64
C PRO A 13 -11.36 -28.92 15.34
N VAL A 14 -11.25 -27.64 14.93
CA VAL A 14 -10.42 -26.61 15.58
C VAL A 14 -11.35 -25.53 16.13
N ILE A 15 -11.36 -25.36 17.46
CA ILE A 15 -12.27 -24.42 18.16
C ILE A 15 -11.44 -23.26 18.71
N PRO A 16 -11.45 -22.06 18.08
CA PRO A 16 -10.70 -20.92 18.59
C PRO A 16 -11.38 -20.31 19.82
N ILE A 17 -10.59 -20.01 20.85
CA ILE A 17 -11.04 -19.25 22.02
C ILE A 17 -10.58 -17.79 21.85
N PRO A 18 -11.49 -16.80 21.86
CA PRO A 18 -11.09 -15.41 21.73
C PRO A 18 -10.24 -14.98 22.93
N GLY A 19 -9.25 -14.13 22.69
CA GLY A 19 -8.31 -13.70 23.73
C GLY A 19 -7.52 -12.45 23.34
N PRO A 20 -6.60 -12.01 24.23
CA PRO A 20 -5.79 -10.81 24.01
C PRO A 20 -4.92 -10.89 22.75
N SER A 21 -4.86 -9.79 22.01
CA SER A 21 -3.98 -9.63 20.86
C SER A 21 -3.30 -8.27 20.94
N ALA A 22 -1.97 -8.24 21.06
CA ALA A 22 -1.21 -7.00 21.20
C ALA A 22 -1.39 -6.09 19.98
N ALA A 23 -1.43 -6.65 18.76
CA ALA A 23 -1.70 -5.90 17.54
C ALA A 23 -3.05 -5.17 17.57
N ILE A 24 -4.12 -5.87 17.98
CA ILE A 24 -5.47 -5.29 18.04
C ILE A 24 -5.59 -4.29 19.19
N ALA A 25 -5.03 -4.60 20.36
CA ALA A 25 -4.98 -3.67 21.48
C ALA A 25 -4.25 -2.37 21.10
N ALA A 26 -3.09 -2.49 20.46
CA ALA A 26 -2.31 -1.34 20.02
C ALA A 26 -3.07 -0.50 18.97
N LEU A 27 -3.71 -1.16 17.99
CA LEU A 27 -4.51 -0.49 16.97
C LEU A 27 -5.68 0.28 17.58
N SER A 28 -6.41 -0.34 18.51
CA SER A 28 -7.58 0.25 19.16
C SER A 28 -7.28 1.56 19.91
N ALA A 29 -6.04 1.72 20.40
CA ALA A 29 -5.58 2.91 21.10
C ALA A 29 -4.71 3.83 20.21
N SER A 30 -4.43 3.46 18.96
CA SER A 30 -3.43 4.16 18.13
C SER A 30 -3.89 5.56 17.71
N GLY A 31 -5.17 5.70 17.33
CA GLY A 31 -5.68 6.89 16.65
C GLY A 31 -5.42 6.91 15.13
N LEU A 32 -4.90 5.80 14.56
CA LEU A 32 -4.77 5.61 13.11
C LEU A 32 -6.06 5.05 12.50
N PRO A 33 -6.26 5.14 11.17
CA PRO A 33 -7.38 4.50 10.49
C PRO A 33 -7.45 2.99 10.81
N THR A 34 -8.67 2.50 11.04
CA THR A 34 -8.93 1.12 11.49
C THR A 34 -9.86 0.33 10.56
N ASP A 35 -10.34 0.94 9.48
CA ASP A 35 -11.23 0.31 8.49
C ASP A 35 -10.54 -0.89 7.82
N GLU A 36 -9.26 -0.73 7.50
CA GLU A 36 -8.36 -1.79 7.06
C GLU A 36 -6.99 -1.66 7.70
N PHE A 37 -6.40 -2.79 8.07
CA PHE A 37 -5.04 -2.87 8.57
C PHE A 37 -4.37 -4.17 8.13
N THR A 38 -3.04 -4.13 8.02
CA THR A 38 -2.22 -5.31 7.75
C THR A 38 -1.37 -5.61 8.97
N PHE A 39 -1.59 -6.77 9.58
CA PHE A 39 -0.65 -7.31 10.56
C PHE A 39 0.54 -7.96 9.84
N VAL A 40 1.69 -7.28 9.85
CA VAL A 40 2.93 -7.76 9.22
C VAL A 40 3.71 -8.70 10.15
N GLY A 41 3.62 -8.46 11.47
CA GLY A 41 4.39 -9.20 12.46
C GLY A 41 5.86 -8.77 12.49
N PHE A 42 6.77 -9.72 12.64
CA PHE A 42 8.21 -9.46 12.66
C PHE A 42 8.79 -9.40 11.25
N LEU A 43 9.61 -8.40 10.99
CA LEU A 43 10.32 -8.29 9.72
C LEU A 43 11.43 -9.35 9.57
N PRO A 44 11.81 -9.71 8.32
CA PRO A 44 12.96 -10.55 8.05
C PRO A 44 14.26 -10.01 8.69
N LYS A 45 15.12 -10.92 9.14
CA LYS A 45 16.41 -10.55 9.75
C LYS A 45 17.40 -9.99 8.72
N HIS A 46 17.37 -10.50 7.49
CA HIS A 46 18.27 -10.08 6.42
C HIS A 46 17.87 -8.72 5.86
N ALA A 47 18.85 -7.82 5.70
CA ALA A 47 18.62 -6.42 5.35
C ALA A 47 17.85 -6.25 4.04
N ARG A 48 18.22 -7.01 2.99
CA ARG A 48 17.54 -6.94 1.69
C ARG A 48 16.06 -7.32 1.79
N SER A 49 15.75 -8.50 2.33
CA SER A 49 14.37 -8.97 2.46
C SER A 49 13.54 -8.08 3.41
N ARG A 50 14.18 -7.49 4.42
CA ARG A 50 13.54 -6.51 5.30
C ARG A 50 13.13 -5.26 4.54
N LYS A 51 14.06 -4.70 3.76
CA LYS A 51 13.81 -3.53 2.91
C LYS A 51 12.69 -3.80 1.91
N GLU A 52 12.77 -4.90 1.16
CA GLU A 52 11.74 -5.31 0.20
C GLU A 52 10.36 -5.43 0.87
N ARG A 53 10.30 -6.01 2.08
CA ARG A 53 9.04 -6.11 2.82
C ARG A 53 8.50 -4.76 3.28
N LEU A 54 9.36 -3.84 3.71
CA LEU A 54 8.99 -2.48 4.11
C LEU A 54 8.49 -1.66 2.91
N GLU A 55 9.15 -1.76 1.76
CA GLU A 55 8.72 -1.11 0.51
C GLU A 55 7.31 -1.57 0.10
N ILE A 56 7.04 -2.88 0.13
CA ILE A 56 5.69 -3.42 -0.13
C ILE A 56 4.66 -2.84 0.85
N SER A 57 5.04 -2.74 2.14
CA SER A 57 4.16 -2.21 3.19
C SER A 57 3.88 -0.71 3.01
N ALA A 58 4.89 0.05 2.58
CA ALA A 58 4.79 1.49 2.37
C ALA A 58 3.81 1.88 1.25
N CYS A 59 3.58 0.98 0.29
CA CYS A 59 2.61 1.15 -0.79
C CYS A 59 1.16 0.85 -0.38
N GLN A 60 0.92 0.23 0.78
CA GLN A 60 -0.42 -0.17 1.20
C GLN A 60 -1.20 1.00 1.79
N ALA A 61 -2.50 1.11 1.47
CA ALA A 61 -3.40 2.12 2.03
C ALA A 61 -3.81 1.85 3.48
N ALA A 62 -3.81 0.57 3.85
CA ALA A 62 -4.18 0.10 5.17
C ALA A 62 -3.08 0.40 6.21
N THR A 63 -3.46 0.63 7.47
CA THR A 63 -2.51 0.77 8.58
C THR A 63 -1.62 -0.47 8.69
N GLN A 64 -0.30 -0.29 8.79
CA GLN A 64 0.67 -1.39 8.84
C GLN A 64 1.14 -1.62 10.28
N ILE A 65 1.04 -2.85 10.78
CA ILE A 65 1.36 -3.21 12.17
C ILE A 65 2.54 -4.18 12.24
N PHE A 66 3.57 -3.80 12.98
CA PHE A 66 4.82 -4.54 13.14
C PHE A 66 5.09 -4.87 14.61
N TYR A 67 5.69 -6.03 14.84
CA TYR A 67 6.36 -6.32 16.11
C TYR A 67 7.85 -6.08 15.95
N VAL A 68 8.42 -5.33 16.90
CA VAL A 68 9.80 -4.87 16.82
C VAL A 68 10.53 -5.23 18.12
N PRO A 69 11.64 -5.99 18.06
CA PRO A 69 12.46 -6.22 19.24
C PRO A 69 13.02 -4.89 19.78
N PRO A 70 13.11 -4.68 21.10
CA PRO A 70 13.56 -3.41 21.67
C PRO A 70 14.95 -2.97 21.20
N HIS A 71 15.88 -3.92 21.02
CA HIS A 71 17.23 -3.63 20.51
C HIS A 71 17.25 -3.28 19.01
N GLY A 72 16.18 -3.58 18.28
CA GLY A 72 16.06 -3.35 16.84
C GLY A 72 15.25 -2.11 16.47
N ILE A 73 14.72 -1.36 17.44
CA ILE A 73 13.80 -0.25 17.16
C ILE A 73 14.43 0.86 16.33
N HIS A 74 15.68 1.25 16.63
CA HIS A 74 16.34 2.32 15.90
C HIS A 74 16.63 1.92 14.44
N GLN A 75 17.11 0.70 14.21
CA GLN A 75 17.30 0.18 12.86
C GLN A 75 15.97 0.06 12.10
N PHE A 76 14.91 -0.39 12.78
CA PHE A 76 13.57 -0.45 12.20
C PHE A 76 13.10 0.93 11.75
N LEU A 77 13.22 1.96 12.60
CA LEU A 77 12.79 3.31 12.29
C LEU A 77 13.59 3.93 11.15
N SER A 78 14.90 3.69 11.09
CA SER A 78 15.75 4.11 9.96
C SER A 78 15.36 3.45 8.64
N ASP A 79 15.11 2.14 8.65
CA ASP A 79 14.68 1.40 7.46
C ASP A 79 13.24 1.81 7.04
N ALA A 80 12.37 2.06 8.03
CA ALA A 80 11.00 2.53 7.81
C ALA A 80 10.97 3.95 7.24
N ALA A 81 11.79 4.87 7.76
CA ALA A 81 11.94 6.23 7.23
C ALA A 81 12.32 6.21 5.74
N SER A 82 13.28 5.35 5.38
CA SER A 82 13.75 5.18 4.00
C SER A 82 12.67 4.65 3.04
N SER A 83 11.65 3.95 3.56
CA SER A 83 10.62 3.29 2.74
C SER A 83 9.27 4.04 2.76
N PHE A 84 8.82 4.47 3.92
CA PHE A 84 7.54 5.15 4.14
C PHE A 84 7.64 6.68 4.02
N GLY A 85 8.85 7.23 4.18
CA GLY A 85 9.11 8.66 4.32
C GLY A 85 9.03 9.14 5.78
N ASP A 86 9.81 10.16 6.12
CA ASP A 86 9.91 10.67 7.49
C ASP A 86 8.59 11.25 8.01
N SER A 87 7.78 11.85 7.15
CA SER A 87 6.54 12.53 7.51
C SER A 87 5.37 11.58 7.81
N ARG A 88 5.51 10.27 7.58
CA ARG A 88 4.42 9.33 7.80
C ARG A 88 4.08 9.23 9.28
N SER A 89 2.80 9.30 9.63
CA SER A 89 2.37 9.14 11.02
C SER A 89 2.64 7.72 11.51
N CYS A 90 3.13 7.60 12.74
CA CYS A 90 3.32 6.31 13.40
C CYS A 90 3.01 6.37 14.90
N VAL A 91 2.76 5.19 15.46
CA VAL A 91 2.51 4.96 16.88
C VAL A 91 3.41 3.84 17.36
N ILE A 92 4.12 4.06 18.46
CA ILE A 92 4.95 3.06 19.12
C ILE A 92 4.28 2.72 20.44
N ALA A 93 3.60 1.58 20.48
CA ALA A 93 2.95 1.05 21.66
C ALA A 93 3.90 0.09 22.39
N ARG A 94 4.19 0.35 23.65
CA ARG A 94 5.13 -0.41 24.47
C ARG A 94 4.43 -0.99 25.68
N GLU A 95 4.82 -2.21 26.02
CA GLU A 95 4.45 -2.85 27.29
C GLU A 95 2.94 -2.77 27.57
N ILE A 96 2.12 -2.98 26.53
CA ILE A 96 0.66 -2.90 26.60
C ILE A 96 0.15 -3.84 27.70
N THR A 97 -0.75 -3.34 28.53
CA THR A 97 -1.33 -3.92 29.76
C THR A 97 -0.40 -4.00 30.97
N LYS A 98 0.86 -3.55 30.88
CA LYS A 98 1.86 -3.67 31.95
C LYS A 98 2.09 -2.33 32.66
N LEU A 99 2.88 -2.37 33.75
CA LEU A 99 3.19 -1.19 34.58
C LEU A 99 3.79 -0.01 33.80
N HIS A 100 4.53 -0.29 32.72
CA HIS A 100 5.23 0.70 31.91
C HIS A 100 4.59 0.88 30.52
N GLU A 101 3.28 0.68 30.43
CA GLU A 101 2.52 0.92 29.20
C GLU A 101 2.75 2.34 28.68
N GLU A 102 3.06 2.48 27.39
CA GLU A 102 3.32 3.74 26.75
C GLU A 102 2.85 3.71 25.29
N PHE A 103 2.21 4.80 24.84
CA PHE A 103 1.90 5.03 23.44
C PHE A 103 2.55 6.33 22.99
N TRP A 104 3.69 6.21 22.32
CA TRP A 104 4.33 7.35 21.66
C TRP A 104 3.68 7.58 20.28
N ARG A 105 3.42 8.84 19.91
CA ARG A 105 2.77 9.22 18.65
C ARG A 105 3.52 10.39 18.01
N GLY A 106 3.61 10.36 16.69
CA GLY A 106 4.27 11.40 15.90
C GLY A 106 4.53 10.88 14.49
N THR A 107 5.49 11.48 13.82
CA THR A 107 5.99 11.03 12.51
C THR A 107 7.14 10.03 12.67
N ILE A 108 7.45 9.26 11.62
CA ILE A 108 8.61 8.35 11.64
C ILE A 108 9.91 9.12 11.90
N GLY A 109 10.07 10.32 11.33
CA GLY A 109 11.24 11.17 11.55
C GLY A 109 11.41 11.54 13.03
N GLU A 110 10.34 12.05 13.66
CA GLU A 110 10.33 12.37 15.09
C GLU A 110 10.60 11.13 15.97
N ALA A 111 10.08 9.96 15.56
CA ALA A 111 10.35 8.71 16.24
C ALA A 111 11.83 8.35 16.16
N ASN A 112 12.43 8.48 14.97
CA ASN A 112 13.82 8.15 14.75
C ASN A 112 14.74 9.02 15.62
N GLU A 113 14.43 10.30 15.77
CA GLU A 113 15.12 11.22 16.70
C GLU A 113 14.90 10.83 18.16
N ALA A 114 13.65 10.62 18.58
CA ALA A 114 13.30 10.30 19.97
C ALA A 114 13.93 8.97 20.45
N PHE A 115 14.08 8.00 19.55
CA PHE A 115 14.62 6.67 19.84
C PHE A 115 16.09 6.50 19.42
N ALA A 116 16.77 7.57 18.98
CA ALA A 116 18.22 7.53 18.68
C ALA A 116 19.06 7.30 19.94
N THR A 117 18.68 7.94 21.05
CA THR A 117 19.38 7.82 22.35
C THR A 117 18.59 7.05 23.39
N ARG A 118 17.29 6.85 23.16
CA ARG A 118 16.41 6.10 24.05
C ARG A 118 16.37 4.63 23.63
N GLN A 119 16.87 3.76 24.50
CA GLN A 119 16.75 2.31 24.32
C GLN A 119 15.55 1.78 25.10
N PRO A 120 14.38 1.59 24.47
CA PRO A 120 13.23 1.02 25.12
C PRO A 120 13.52 -0.44 25.53
N LYS A 121 12.87 -0.88 26.60
CA LYS A 121 12.81 -2.28 27.01
C LYS A 121 11.39 -2.81 26.84
N GLY A 122 11.29 -4.14 26.81
CA GLY A 122 10.01 -4.86 26.76
C GLY A 122 9.50 -5.09 25.34
N GLU A 123 8.20 -5.32 25.23
CA GLU A 123 7.49 -5.61 23.99
C GLU A 123 7.08 -4.31 23.30
N ILE A 124 7.27 -4.26 21.98
CA ILE A 124 6.99 -3.08 21.17
C ILE A 124 6.15 -3.50 19.96
N THR A 125 5.01 -2.84 19.81
CA THR A 125 4.18 -2.87 18.61
C THR A 125 4.26 -1.51 17.94
N VAL A 126 4.72 -1.47 16.68
CA VAL A 126 4.78 -0.25 15.89
C VAL A 126 3.66 -0.27 14.87
N LEU A 127 2.88 0.80 14.80
CA LEU A 127 1.85 1.01 13.82
C LEU A 127 2.25 2.19 12.95
N ILE A 128 2.17 2.02 11.64
CA ILE A 128 2.49 3.07 10.66
C ILE A 128 1.25 3.30 9.83
N GLU A 129 0.88 4.56 9.66
CA GLU A 129 -0.21 4.98 8.80
C GLU A 129 -0.01 4.46 7.38
N GLY A 130 -1.08 3.98 6.77
CA GLY A 130 -1.06 3.57 5.37
C GLY A 130 -0.77 4.74 4.44
N LYS A 131 -0.48 4.44 3.18
CA LYS A 131 -0.33 5.48 2.16
C LYS A 131 -1.69 6.14 1.98
N LEU A 132 -1.72 7.47 2.08
CA LEU A 132 -2.87 8.24 1.63
C LEU A 132 -3.11 7.88 0.16
N ILE A 133 -4.14 7.06 -0.09
CA ILE A 133 -4.76 7.03 -1.40
C ILE A 133 -5.67 8.24 -1.39
N SER A 134 -5.14 9.35 -1.85
CA SER A 134 -5.96 10.47 -2.28
C SER A 134 -6.92 9.93 -3.33
N ALA A 135 -8.17 9.66 -2.92
CA ALA A 135 -9.27 9.36 -3.85
C ALA A 135 -9.50 10.50 -4.87
N ASP A 136 -8.84 11.65 -4.65
CA ASP A 136 -8.87 12.87 -5.46
C ASP A 136 -7.53 13.25 -6.10
N GLU A 137 -6.48 12.41 -6.04
CA GLU A 137 -5.36 12.61 -6.96
C GLU A 137 -5.82 12.13 -8.33
N THR A 138 -6.40 13.05 -9.11
CA THR A 138 -6.39 12.92 -10.57
C THR A 138 -4.97 12.53 -10.96
N PRO A 139 -4.78 11.34 -11.58
CA PRO A 139 -3.48 10.90 -12.01
C PRO A 139 -2.86 11.99 -12.89
N SER A 140 -1.55 12.19 -12.78
CA SER A 140 -0.87 13.19 -13.60
C SER A 140 -1.09 12.90 -15.09
N GLU A 141 -1.10 13.93 -15.93
CA GLU A 141 -1.23 13.74 -17.39
C GLU A 141 -0.13 12.81 -17.91
N ASP A 142 1.09 12.88 -17.36
CA ASP A 142 2.22 12.02 -17.75
C ASP A 142 1.96 10.52 -17.47
N PHE A 143 1.32 10.21 -16.35
CA PHE A 143 0.94 8.83 -16.01
C PHE A 143 -0.15 8.32 -16.95
N LEU A 144 -1.19 9.12 -17.17
CA LEU A 144 -2.29 8.77 -18.09
C LEU A 144 -1.78 8.58 -19.52
N GLU A 145 -0.84 9.41 -19.97
CA GLU A 145 -0.22 9.29 -21.29
C GLU A 145 0.63 8.01 -21.41
N HIS A 146 1.37 7.65 -20.37
CA HIS A 146 2.15 6.41 -20.37
C HIS A 146 1.26 5.17 -20.51
N GLU A 147 0.19 5.08 -19.70
CA GLU A 147 -0.76 3.96 -19.72
C GLU A 147 -1.50 3.87 -21.06
N LEU A 148 -1.95 5.00 -21.62
CA LEU A 148 -2.55 5.05 -22.96
C LEU A 148 -1.58 4.52 -24.02
N ARG A 149 -0.31 4.95 -23.98
CA ARG A 149 0.72 4.49 -24.91
C ARG A 149 0.96 2.99 -24.81
N GLU A 150 1.03 2.43 -23.61
CA GLU A 150 1.24 0.99 -23.41
C GLU A 150 0.09 0.17 -23.99
N LEU A 151 -1.15 0.54 -23.69
CA LEU A 151 -2.34 -0.15 -24.21
C LEU A 151 -2.43 -0.07 -25.74
N MET A 152 -2.09 1.08 -26.32
CA MET A 152 -2.01 1.22 -27.78
C MET A 152 -0.89 0.37 -28.38
N THR A 153 0.26 0.25 -27.71
CA THR A 153 1.37 -0.61 -28.14
C THR A 153 0.98 -2.09 -28.08
N GLN A 154 0.08 -2.46 -27.18
CA GLN A 154 -0.52 -3.80 -27.09
C GLN A 154 -1.62 -4.04 -28.15
N GLY A 155 -1.88 -3.08 -29.03
CA GLY A 155 -2.84 -3.20 -30.13
C GLY A 155 -4.29 -2.87 -29.76
N HIS A 156 -4.54 -2.30 -28.58
CA HIS A 156 -5.88 -1.82 -28.24
C HIS A 156 -6.20 -0.52 -28.98
N PRO A 157 -7.41 -0.39 -29.57
CA PRO A 157 -7.83 0.86 -30.20
C PRO A 157 -7.93 1.97 -29.15
N LEU A 158 -7.72 3.23 -29.55
CA LEU A 158 -7.66 4.38 -28.65
C LEU A 158 -8.91 4.50 -27.75
N SER A 159 -10.08 4.16 -28.29
CA SER A 159 -11.36 4.16 -27.57
C SER A 159 -11.43 3.12 -26.45
N ALA A 160 -10.81 1.94 -26.65
CA ALA A 160 -10.70 0.90 -25.63
C ALA A 160 -9.66 1.26 -24.58
N ALA A 161 -8.51 1.79 -25.01
CA ALA A 161 -7.45 2.25 -24.11
C ALA A 161 -7.95 3.35 -23.15
N VAL A 162 -8.66 4.36 -23.67
CA VAL A 162 -9.28 5.42 -22.84
C VAL A 162 -10.26 4.85 -21.82
N LYS A 163 -11.07 3.86 -22.21
CA LYS A 163 -12.01 3.20 -21.29
C LYS A 163 -11.26 2.47 -20.18
N MET A 164 -10.28 1.64 -20.53
CA MET A 164 -9.50 0.85 -19.57
C MET A 164 -8.73 1.74 -18.58
N VAL A 165 -8.08 2.81 -19.06
CA VAL A 165 -7.38 3.77 -18.19
C VAL A 165 -8.35 4.51 -17.27
N SER A 166 -9.54 4.88 -17.74
CA SER A 166 -10.55 5.54 -16.90
C SER A 166 -11.19 4.61 -15.85
N GLU A 167 -11.19 3.29 -16.09
CA GLU A 167 -11.70 2.30 -15.14
C GLU A 167 -10.63 1.88 -14.12
N ALA A 168 -9.36 1.92 -14.50
CA ALA A 168 -8.21 1.57 -13.65
C ALA A 168 -7.69 2.73 -12.79
N THR A 169 -8.19 3.95 -13.01
CA THR A 169 -7.73 5.17 -12.32
C THR A 169 -8.88 5.99 -11.76
N SER A 170 -8.57 6.97 -10.90
CA SER A 170 -9.52 8.00 -10.43
C SER A 170 -9.80 9.09 -11.47
N ALA A 171 -9.23 9.02 -12.68
CA ALA A 171 -9.40 10.03 -13.72
C ALA A 171 -10.79 9.97 -14.36
N LYS A 172 -11.41 11.13 -14.60
CA LYS A 172 -12.68 11.18 -15.34
C LYS A 172 -12.44 10.80 -16.80
N LYS A 173 -13.27 9.93 -17.36
CA LYS A 173 -13.22 9.49 -18.76
C LYS A 173 -13.11 10.65 -19.76
N LYS A 174 -13.78 11.78 -19.48
CA LYS A 174 -13.71 13.00 -20.29
C LYS A 174 -12.29 13.57 -20.37
N ASP A 175 -11.56 13.56 -19.26
CA ASP A 175 -10.23 14.16 -19.15
C ASP A 175 -9.18 13.25 -19.81
N VAL A 176 -9.29 11.94 -19.61
CA VAL A 176 -8.46 10.93 -20.31
C VAL A 176 -8.67 11.00 -21.82
N TYR A 177 -9.92 11.15 -22.28
CA TYR A 177 -10.23 11.30 -23.70
C TYR A 177 -9.68 12.61 -24.29
N ALA A 178 -9.79 13.73 -23.55
CA ALA A 178 -9.23 15.01 -23.97
C ALA A 178 -7.71 14.97 -24.08
N LEU A 179 -7.02 14.27 -23.16
CA LEU A 179 -5.59 14.02 -23.23
C LEU A 179 -5.23 13.14 -24.43
N ALA A 180 -5.96 12.05 -24.64
CA ALA A 180 -5.77 11.15 -25.78
C ALA A 180 -5.89 11.88 -27.14
N LEU A 181 -6.91 12.72 -27.29
CA LEU A 181 -7.08 13.58 -28.47
C LEU A 181 -5.92 14.56 -28.64
N ARG A 182 -5.42 15.15 -27.55
CA ARG A 182 -4.30 16.11 -27.59
C ARG A 182 -2.99 15.45 -28.01
N ARG A 183 -2.74 14.21 -27.59
CA ARG A 183 -1.47 13.49 -27.80
C ARG A 183 -1.45 12.60 -29.04
N TYR A 184 -2.58 12.03 -29.43
CA TYR A 184 -2.69 10.99 -30.47
C TYR A 184 -3.62 11.36 -31.62
N HIS A 185 -3.90 12.65 -31.82
CA HIS A 185 -4.75 13.18 -32.91
C HIS A 185 -4.41 12.61 -34.30
N SER A 186 -3.15 12.25 -34.54
CA SER A 186 -2.68 11.69 -35.81
C SER A 186 -3.14 10.24 -36.05
N ASN A 187 -3.33 9.43 -35.00
CA ASN A 187 -3.73 8.01 -35.13
C ASN A 187 -5.24 7.83 -35.35
N LEU A 188 -6.06 8.84 -35.03
CA LEU A 188 -7.51 8.81 -35.26
C LEU A 188 -7.87 8.88 -36.75
N LEU A 189 -7.02 9.51 -37.58
CA LEU A 189 -7.22 9.56 -39.03
C LEU A 189 -6.93 8.23 -39.71
N GLU A 190 -6.08 7.38 -39.13
CA GLU A 190 -5.80 6.03 -39.63
C GLU A 190 -6.92 5.05 -39.22
N ASP A 191 -7.41 5.11 -37.99
CA ASP A 191 -8.52 4.26 -37.52
C ASP A 191 -9.85 4.58 -38.25
N ASP A 192 -10.16 5.86 -38.52
CA ASP A 192 -11.35 6.25 -39.30
C ASP A 192 -11.21 5.88 -40.78
N ALA A 193 -9.98 5.87 -41.34
CA ALA A 193 -9.73 5.43 -42.71
C ALA A 193 -9.90 3.91 -42.86
N VAL A 194 -9.49 3.13 -41.86
CA VAL A 194 -9.69 1.67 -41.83
C VAL A 194 -11.18 1.32 -41.69
N LEU A 195 -11.93 2.00 -40.82
CA LEU A 195 -13.39 1.83 -40.70
C LEU A 195 -14.15 2.28 -41.97
N ALA A 196 -13.64 3.28 -42.69
CA ALA A 196 -14.23 3.72 -43.96
C ALA A 196 -13.93 2.74 -45.10
N MET A 197 -12.75 2.11 -45.13
CA MET A 197 -12.40 1.09 -46.12
C MET A 197 -13.18 -0.21 -45.96
N GLU A 198 -13.45 -0.67 -44.73
CA GLU A 198 -14.27 -1.87 -44.48
C GLU A 198 -15.72 -1.70 -44.98
N LYS A 199 -16.27 -0.49 -44.98
CA LYS A 199 -17.62 -0.21 -45.51
C LYS A 199 -17.71 -0.12 -47.03
N VAL A 200 -16.59 0.05 -47.74
CA VAL A 200 -16.57 0.13 -49.21
C VAL A 200 -16.46 -1.25 -49.86
N PHE A 201 -15.97 -2.26 -49.14
CA PHE A 201 -15.87 -3.64 -49.65
C PHE A 201 -17.11 -4.51 -49.43
N ASP A 202 -18.16 -3.98 -48.78
CA ASP A 202 -19.44 -4.66 -48.53
C ASP A 202 -20.58 -4.19 -49.47
N LEU A 203 -20.25 -3.72 -50.68
CA LEU A 203 -21.20 -3.38 -51.75
C LEU A 203 -20.86 -4.07 -53.08
#